data_AF-A0A1V5ZX61-F1
#
_entry.id   AF-A0A1V5ZX61-F1
#
_cell.length_a   1.000
_cell.length_b   1.000
_cell.length_c   1.000
_cell.angle_alpha   90.00
_cell.angle_beta   90.00
_cell.angle_gamma   90.00
#
_symmetry.space_group_name_H-M   'P 1'
#
loop_
_entity.id
_entity.type
_entity.pdbx_description
1 polymer ?
#
loop_
_entity_poly.entity_id
_entity_poly.type
_entity_poly.pdbx_seq_one_letter_code
_entity_poly.pdbx_strand_id
1 'polypeptide(L)'
;MLDFGFYNMDCMDGMKEFPDKYFELAIVDPPYGIGDKFKGGSSGKMNFNEIVDKAWDSAPCSEYFDELFRISNNQIIWGGNYFDLQPTRCFITWDKGIPGFRIITYCLSPYGI
;
A
#
# COMPACT_ATOMS: atom_id res chain seq x y z
N MET A 1 -22.33 -9.79 -1.53
CA MET A 1 -21.29 -10.39 -0.66
C MET A 1 -20.60 -11.48 -1.45
N LEU A 2 -19.31 -11.29 -1.69
CA LEU A 2 -18.44 -12.22 -2.37
C LEU A 2 -18.14 -13.44 -1.49
N ASP A 3 -17.95 -14.61 -2.10
CA ASP A 3 -17.52 -15.83 -1.40
C ASP A 3 -16.02 -15.80 -1.05
N PHE A 4 -15.53 -16.80 -0.33
CA PHE A 4 -14.09 -16.93 -0.09
C PHE A 4 -13.34 -17.28 -1.39
N GLY A 5 -12.34 -16.48 -1.78
CA GLY A 5 -11.55 -16.74 -2.98
C GLY A 5 -10.66 -15.57 -3.42
N PHE A 6 -10.20 -15.65 -4.67
CA PHE A 6 -9.39 -14.62 -5.32
C PHE A 6 -10.22 -13.94 -6.41
N TYR A 7 -10.15 -12.62 -6.45
CA TYR A 7 -10.95 -11.80 -7.36
C TYR A 7 -10.06 -10.96 -8.24
N ASN A 8 -10.32 -10.98 -9.54
CA ASN A 8 -9.69 -10.06 -10.50
C ASN A 8 -10.68 -8.92 -10.78
N MET A 9 -10.67 -7.90 -9.93
CA MET A 9 -11.58 -6.76 -10.01
C MET A 9 -10.95 -5.50 -9.40
N ASP A 10 -11.60 -4.35 -9.61
CA ASP A 10 -11.22 -3.12 -8.93
C ASP A 10 -11.41 -3.25 -7.41
N CYS A 11 -10.40 -2.83 -6.63
CA CYS A 11 -10.43 -2.97 -5.18
C CYS A 11 -11.58 -2.18 -4.54
N MET A 12 -11.91 -0.99 -5.05
CA MET A 12 -13.00 -0.18 -4.49
C MET A 12 -14.35 -0.85 -4.70
N ASP A 13 -14.53 -1.54 -5.83
CA ASP A 13 -15.76 -2.29 -6.07
C ASP A 13 -15.80 -3.58 -5.23
N GLY A 14 -14.66 -4.24 -5.04
CA GLY A 14 -14.57 -5.42 -4.19
C GLY A 14 -14.83 -5.13 -2.71
N MET A 15 -14.30 -4.03 -2.19
CA MET A 15 -14.45 -3.67 -0.76
C MET A 15 -15.90 -3.31 -0.39
N LYS A 16 -16.67 -2.71 -1.31
CA LYS A 16 -18.10 -2.37 -1.09
C LYS A 16 -18.98 -3.59 -0.80
N GLU A 17 -18.58 -4.77 -1.27
CA GLU A 17 -19.34 -6.03 -1.09
C GLU A 17 -19.24 -6.59 0.34
N PHE A 18 -18.35 -6.03 1.16
CA PHE A 18 -18.13 -6.45 2.54
C PHE A 18 -18.69 -5.43 3.54
N PRO A 19 -19.39 -5.90 4.59
CA PRO A 19 -19.89 -5.04 5.65
C PRO A 19 -18.74 -4.46 6.49
N ASP A 20 -19.08 -3.51 7.36
CA ASP A 20 -18.12 -2.90 8.27
C ASP A 20 -17.44 -3.96 9.14
N LYS A 21 -16.13 -3.82 9.32
CA LYS A 21 -15.30 -4.69 10.16
C LYS A 21 -15.40 -6.18 9.84
N TYR A 22 -15.69 -6.51 8.58
CA TYR A 22 -15.74 -7.89 8.10
C TYR A 22 -14.39 -8.62 8.25
N PHE A 23 -13.27 -7.93 7.99
CA PHE A 23 -11.93 -8.52 8.07
C PHE A 23 -11.26 -8.19 9.40
N GLU A 24 -10.74 -9.22 10.08
CA GLU A 24 -9.95 -9.00 11.30
C GLU A 24 -8.61 -8.30 11.00
N LEU A 25 -8.00 -8.62 9.86
CA LEU A 25 -6.74 -8.06 9.41
C LEU A 25 -6.75 -7.88 7.89
N ALA A 26 -6.44 -6.67 7.44
CA ALA A 26 -6.13 -6.39 6.04
C ALA A 26 -4.62 -6.20 5.86
N ILE A 27 -4.04 -6.86 4.85
CA ILE A 27 -2.63 -6.72 4.48
C ILE A 27 -2.60 -6.24 3.03
N VAL A 28 -2.09 -5.02 2.80
CA VAL A 28 -2.14 -4.38 1.49
C VAL A 28 -0.79 -3.78 1.10
N ASP A 29 -0.45 -3.90 -0.17
CA ASP A 29 0.71 -3.25 -0.80
C ASP A 29 0.22 -2.39 -1.96
N PRO A 30 -0.36 -1.19 -1.68
CA PRO A 30 -0.94 -0.34 -2.71
C PRO A 30 0.16 0.23 -3.60
N PRO A 31 -0.15 0.65 -4.85
CA PRO A 31 0.82 1.36 -5.66
C PRO A 31 1.31 2.65 -4.97
N TYR A 32 2.60 2.98 -5.06
CA TYR A 32 3.25 4.02 -4.26
C TYR A 32 3.30 5.39 -4.97
N GLY A 33 2.95 5.47 -6.26
CA GLY A 33 3.00 6.74 -6.98
C GLY A 33 4.43 7.21 -7.28
N ILE A 34 5.39 6.28 -7.38
CA ILE A 34 6.82 6.58 -7.55
C ILE A 34 7.35 6.17 -8.94
N GLY A 35 6.48 5.70 -9.82
CA GLY A 35 6.82 5.20 -11.15
C GLY A 35 7.66 6.19 -11.96
N ASP A 36 7.30 7.48 -11.87
CA ASP A 36 8.01 8.59 -12.51
C ASP A 36 9.31 9.02 -11.78
N LYS A 37 9.42 8.75 -10.48
CA LYS A 37 10.59 9.11 -9.65
C LYS A 37 11.75 8.14 -9.82
N PHE A 38 11.52 6.99 -10.46
CA PHE A 38 12.56 6.05 -10.89
C PHE A 38 13.25 6.41 -12.21
N LYS A 39 13.13 7.67 -12.67
CA LYS A 39 14.01 8.21 -13.72
C LYS A 39 15.41 8.33 -13.12
N GLY A 40 16.33 7.49 -13.61
CA GLY A 40 17.67 7.33 -13.03
C GLY A 40 18.35 8.66 -12.70
N GLY A 41 18.93 8.75 -11.50
CA GLY A 41 19.76 9.91 -11.14
C GLY A 41 20.94 10.07 -12.10
N SER A 42 21.47 11.29 -12.21
CA SER A 42 22.56 11.68 -13.13
C SER A 42 23.89 10.91 -12.99
N SER A 43 23.98 9.92 -12.09
CA SER A 43 25.09 8.99 -11.99
C SER A 43 24.82 7.79 -12.89
N GLY A 44 25.37 7.85 -14.11
CA GLY A 44 25.17 6.90 -15.23
C GLY A 44 25.55 5.43 -14.96
N LYS A 45 24.90 4.77 -13.99
CA LYS A 45 25.03 3.34 -13.71
C LYS A 45 23.71 2.57 -13.71
N MET A 46 22.57 3.24 -13.83
CA MET A 46 21.27 2.56 -14.02
C MET A 46 20.51 3.19 -15.17
N ASN A 47 20.88 2.78 -16.39
CA ASN A 47 20.06 3.01 -17.58
C ASN A 47 18.82 2.11 -17.50
N PHE A 48 17.84 2.49 -16.69
CA PHE A 48 16.45 2.10 -16.96
C PHE A 48 15.93 2.99 -18.10
N ASN A 49 16.62 2.90 -19.25
CA ASN A 49 16.16 3.44 -20.51
C ASN A 49 15.07 2.51 -21.03
N GLU A 50 13.92 2.57 -20.40
CA GLU A 50 12.66 2.21 -21.01
C GLU A 50 11.62 3.00 -20.25
N ILE A 51 10.95 3.89 -20.96
CA ILE A 51 9.70 4.51 -20.53
C ILE A 51 8.70 3.36 -20.47
N VAL A 52 8.82 2.51 -19.46
CA VAL A 52 7.79 1.53 -19.13
C VAL A 52 6.65 2.41 -18.66
N ASP A 53 5.56 2.42 -19.42
CA ASP A 53 4.33 3.06 -19.01
C ASP A 53 3.88 2.40 -17.69
N LYS A 54 4.22 3.07 -16.58
CA LYS A 54 3.90 2.61 -15.21
C LYS A 54 2.58 3.21 -14.76
N ALA A 55 1.60 3.27 -15.66
CA ALA A 55 0.24 3.69 -15.33
C ALA A 55 -0.36 2.93 -14.13
N TRP A 56 0.13 1.71 -13.87
CA TRP A 56 -0.24 0.89 -12.71
C TRP A 56 0.28 1.45 -11.37
N ASP A 57 1.37 2.23 -11.36
CA ASP A 57 1.97 2.80 -10.14
C ASP A 57 1.43 4.20 -9.83
N SER A 58 0.10 4.32 -9.84
CA SER A 58 -0.61 5.51 -9.41
C SER A 58 -1.10 5.33 -7.98
N ALA A 59 -0.63 6.18 -7.07
CA ALA A 59 -0.99 6.09 -5.66
C ALA A 59 -2.51 6.25 -5.48
N PRO A 60 -3.17 5.39 -4.67
CA PRO A 60 -4.58 5.55 -4.38
C PRO A 60 -4.85 6.82 -3.57
N CYS A 61 -6.05 7.38 -3.74
CA CYS A 61 -6.53 8.53 -2.98
C CYS A 61 -7.01 8.13 -1.57
N SER A 62 -7.34 9.11 -0.72
CA SER A 62 -7.78 8.90 0.67
C SER A 62 -8.98 7.96 0.79
N GLU A 63 -9.91 8.00 -0.16
CA GLU A 63 -11.13 7.20 -0.18
C GLU A 63 -10.85 5.70 -0.15
N TYR A 64 -9.74 5.27 -0.75
CA TYR A 64 -9.30 3.87 -0.67
C TYR A 64 -8.98 3.46 0.76
N PHE A 65 -8.28 4.31 1.50
CA PHE A 65 -7.90 4.04 2.88
C PHE A 65 -9.12 4.12 3.81
N ASP A 66 -10.03 5.07 3.58
CA ASP A 66 -11.29 5.16 4.32
C ASP A 66 -12.10 3.86 4.20
N GLU A 67 -12.23 3.34 2.98
CA GLU A 67 -12.96 2.10 2.72
C GLU A 67 -12.23 0.87 3.30
N LEU A 68 -10.90 0.82 3.17
CA LEU A 68 -10.06 -0.20 3.79
C LEU A 68 -10.25 -0.23 5.32
N PHE A 69 -10.25 0.93 5.97
CA PHE A 69 -10.48 1.06 7.40
C PHE A 69 -11.92 0.71 7.80
N ARG A 70 -12.91 1.00 6.95
CA ARG A 70 -14.31 0.61 7.20
C ARG A 70 -14.44 -0.91 7.29
N ILE A 71 -13.91 -1.64 6.32
CA ILE A 71 -14.10 -3.10 6.23
C ILE A 71 -13.22 -3.93 7.16
N SER A 72 -12.22 -3.33 7.82
CA SER A 72 -11.23 -4.09 8.61
C SER A 72 -10.98 -3.57 10.03
N ASN A 73 -10.66 -4.48 10.95
CA ASN A 73 -10.30 -4.15 12.34
C ASN A 73 -8.86 -3.65 12.44
N ASN A 74 -7.90 -4.38 11.85
CA ASN A 74 -6.47 -4.05 11.86
C ASN A 74 -5.91 -4.01 10.43
N GLN A 75 -4.88 -3.19 10.20
CA GLN A 75 -4.26 -3.04 8.88
C GLN A 75 -2.73 -3.10 8.93
N ILE A 76 -2.15 -3.78 7.94
CA ILE A 76 -0.74 -3.70 7.57
C ILE A 76 -0.69 -3.11 6.16
N ILE A 77 -0.26 -1.86 6.06
CA ILE A 77 -0.16 -1.11 4.81
C ILE A 77 1.33 -0.90 4.49
N TRP A 78 1.80 -1.59 3.45
CA TRP A 78 3.17 -1.42 2.97
C TRP A 78 3.35 -0.05 2.32
N GLY A 79 4.55 0.51 2.45
CA GLY A 79 4.87 1.83 1.89
C GLY A 79 4.18 2.98 2.62
N GLY A 80 3.90 2.85 3.92
CA GLY A 80 3.21 3.88 4.70
C GLY A 80 3.87 5.26 4.65
N ASN A 81 5.17 5.34 4.37
CA ASN A 81 5.90 6.59 4.17
C ASN A 81 5.60 7.32 2.84
N TYR A 82 4.80 6.73 1.96
CA TYR A 82 4.37 7.31 0.69
C TYR A 82 2.93 7.83 0.73
N PHE A 83 2.20 7.60 1.81
CA PHE A 83 0.79 7.92 1.97
C PHE A 83 0.57 8.84 3.17
N ASP A 84 -0.48 9.65 3.13
CA ASP A 84 -0.90 10.49 4.25
C ASP A 84 -1.76 9.68 5.22
N LEU A 85 -1.11 8.83 6.02
CA LEU A 85 -1.76 7.95 6.99
C LEU A 85 -1.67 8.55 8.40
N GLN A 86 -2.74 8.36 9.18
CA GLN A 86 -2.78 8.80 10.58
C GLN A 86 -1.61 8.20 11.38
N PRO A 87 -1.02 8.88 12.37
CA PRO A 87 0.10 8.33 13.14
C PRO A 87 -0.23 6.97 13.78
N THR A 88 0.75 6.07 13.82
CA THR A 88 0.66 4.80 14.55
C THR A 88 1.82 4.62 15.50
N ARG A 89 1.61 3.82 16.55
CA ARG A 89 2.60 3.52 17.60
C ARG A 89 3.69 2.57 17.15
N CYS A 90 3.36 1.66 16.25
CA CYS A 90 4.23 0.55 15.87
C CYS A 90 4.40 0.52 14.35
N PHE A 91 5.64 0.40 13.91
CA PHE A 91 6.00 0.22 12.50
C PHE A 91 6.66 -1.12 12.32
N ILE A 92 6.25 -1.84 11.28
CA ILE A 92 7.02 -2.97 10.76
C ILE A 92 7.95 -2.39 9.69
N THR A 93 9.20 -2.81 9.67
CA THR A 93 10.14 -2.36 8.63
C THR A 93 10.78 -3.56 7.98
N TRP A 94 10.83 -3.54 6.65
CA TRP A 94 11.60 -4.52 5.90
C TRP A 94 12.89 -3.88 5.39
N ASP A 95 14.01 -4.40 5.88
CA ASP A 95 15.34 -4.09 5.38
C ASP A 95 15.76 -5.16 4.35
N LYS A 96 16.08 -4.73 3.13
CA LYS A 96 16.52 -5.62 2.04
C LYS A 96 18.05 -5.81 2.03
N GLY A 97 18.79 -5.25 2.99
CA GLY A 97 20.25 -5.27 3.03
C GLY A 97 20.92 -4.39 1.98
N ILE A 98 20.15 -3.50 1.34
CA ILE A 98 20.63 -2.55 0.33
C ILE A 98 20.72 -1.16 1.00
N PRO A 99 21.91 -0.53 1.05
CA PRO A 99 22.06 0.78 1.67
C PRO A 99 21.09 1.81 1.08
N GLY A 100 20.30 2.46 1.94
CA GLY A 100 19.35 3.50 1.55
C GLY A 100 17.98 3.01 1.08
N PHE A 101 17.71 1.70 1.08
CA PHE A 101 16.39 1.17 0.71
C PHE A 101 15.72 0.46 1.89
N ARG A 102 14.84 1.18 2.60
CA ARG A 102 14.01 0.65 3.68
C ARG A 102 12.55 0.96 3.40
N ILE A 103 11.71 -0.07 3.38
CA ILE A 103 10.26 0.11 3.28
C ILE A 103 9.73 0.19 4.72
N ILE A 104 9.02 1.27 5.01
CA ILE A 104 8.32 1.46 6.28
C ILE A 104 6.87 1.02 6.07
N THR A 105 6.44 0.05 6.87
CA THR A 105 5.09 -0.50 6.85
C THR A 105 4.30 0.14 7.98
N TYR A 106 3.18 0.73 7.60
CA TYR A 106 2.21 1.29 8.51
C TYR A 106 1.38 0.16 9.13
N CYS A 107 1.39 0.04 10.45
CA CYS A 107 0.57 -0.92 11.16
C CYS A 107 -0.42 -0.18 12.05
N LEU A 108 -1.71 -0.21 11.73
CA LEU A 108 -2.74 0.38 12.58
C LEU A 108 -3.50 -0.73 13.28
N SER A 109 -3.46 -0.67 14.60
CA SER A 109 -4.37 -1.42 15.46
C SER A 109 -5.06 -0.41 16.40
N PRO A 110 -6.40 -0.38 16.47
CA PRO A 110 -7.12 0.45 17.43
C PRO A 110 -6.81 0.07 18.90
N TYR A 111 -6.26 -1.12 19.13
CA TYR A 111 -5.94 -1.62 20.47
C TYR A 111 -4.48 -1.50 20.86
N GLY A 112 -3.59 -1.12 19.93
CA GLY A 112 -2.15 -1.19 20.13
C GLY A 112 -1.68 -2.65 20.19
N ILE A 113 -0.71 -2.98 19.35
CA ILE A 113 0.12 -4.18 19.50
C ILE A 113 1.25 -3.91 20.49
#